data_AF-A0A1T4UTS2-F1
#
_entry.id   AF-A0A1T4UTS2-F1
#
_cell.length_a   1.000
_cell.length_b   1.000
_cell.length_c   1.000
_cell.angle_alpha   90.00
_cell.angle_beta   90.00
_cell.angle_gamma   90.00
#
_symmetry.space_group_name_H-M   'P 1'
#
loop_
_entity.id
_entity.type
_entity.pdbx_description
1 polymer ?
#
loop_
_entity_poly.entity_id
_entity_poly.type
_entity_poly.pdbx_seq_one_letter_code
_entity_poly.pdbx_strand_id
1 'polypeptide(L)'
;MMDLNQLISSAVKASGADDSIKAQLTEALKKELNSYVNLELLKTKLEILYNFEKNYLALVKEYKEEIKFASTLQEDLRKERSKFFSETLKEVSHTLSESQVDGAVASKWLEELVDSYTKSLDLSSSLIEEHTLDTIGKIRSEAKSNKPTITVSGS
;
A
#
# COMPACT_ATOMS: atom_id res chain seq x y z
N MET A 1 14.83 13.67 35.51
CA MET A 1 13.40 13.29 35.53
C MET A 1 13.29 12.06 36.43
N MET A 2 12.44 12.09 37.46
CA MET A 2 12.35 10.96 38.42
C MET A 2 11.55 9.81 37.81
N ASP A 3 12.08 8.59 37.90
CA ASP A 3 11.38 7.36 37.54
C ASP A 3 10.14 7.15 38.42
N LEU A 4 9.10 6.46 37.92
CA LEU A 4 7.85 6.20 38.65
C LEU A 4 8.12 5.55 40.01
N ASN A 5 9.09 4.63 40.06
CA ASN A 5 9.49 3.98 41.30
C ASN A 5 10.17 4.94 42.28
N GLN A 6 10.90 5.95 41.78
CA GLN A 6 11.52 7.00 42.61
C GLN A 6 10.44 7.95 43.16
N LEU A 7 9.43 8.27 42.35
CA LEU A 7 8.27 9.06 42.73
C LEU A 7 7.44 8.37 43.84
N ILE A 8 7.08 7.10 43.65
CA ILE A 8 6.39 6.30 44.68
C ILE A 8 7.21 6.28 45.98
N SER A 9 8.51 6.02 45.88
CA SER A 9 9.38 5.94 47.06
C SER A 9 9.52 7.28 47.79
N SER A 10 9.47 8.40 47.07
CA SER A 10 9.50 9.76 47.65
C SER A 10 8.17 10.15 48.32
N ALA A 11 7.05 9.79 47.68
CA ALA A 11 5.70 10.05 48.19
C ALA A 11 5.40 9.24 49.46
N VAL A 12 5.79 7.95 49.49
CA VAL A 12 5.62 7.10 50.69
C VAL A 12 6.50 7.58 51.85
N LYS A 13 7.70 8.10 51.57
CA LYS A 13 8.54 8.73 52.60
C LYS A 13 7.91 10.01 53.17
N ALA A 14 7.27 10.82 52.32
CA ALA A 14 6.58 12.04 52.74
C ALA A 14 5.26 11.77 53.50
N SER A 15 4.73 10.54 53.48
CA SER A 15 3.45 10.20 54.13
C SER A 15 3.54 10.06 55.66
N GLY A 16 4.76 10.05 56.24
CA GLY A 16 4.96 9.93 57.69
C GLY A 16 4.65 8.55 58.29
N ALA A 17 4.45 7.51 57.46
CA ALA A 17 4.19 6.15 57.94
C ALA A 17 5.40 5.52 58.65
N ASP A 18 5.18 4.55 59.54
CA ASP A 18 6.26 3.76 60.17
C ASP A 18 7.04 2.93 59.13
N ASP A 19 8.30 2.59 59.40
CA ASP A 19 9.21 2.01 58.40
C ASP A 19 8.76 0.65 57.87
N SER A 20 8.09 -0.16 58.71
CA SER A 20 7.46 -1.42 58.29
C SER A 20 6.31 -1.18 57.30
N ILE A 21 5.49 -0.16 57.57
CA ILE A 21 4.35 0.23 56.73
C ILE A 21 4.84 0.88 55.43
N LYS A 22 5.90 1.71 55.48
CA LYS A 22 6.51 2.32 54.28
C LYS A 22 7.00 1.25 53.31
N ALA A 23 7.64 0.19 53.80
CA ALA A 23 8.15 -0.89 52.96
C ALA A 23 7.01 -1.63 52.24
N GLN A 24 5.99 -2.06 53.00
CA GLN A 24 4.82 -2.76 52.45
C GLN A 24 4.02 -1.89 51.48
N LEU A 25 3.82 -0.61 51.81
CA LEU A 25 3.09 0.34 50.96
C LEU A 25 3.86 0.64 49.67
N THR A 26 5.19 0.81 49.76
CA THR A 26 6.03 1.02 48.57
C THR A 26 5.98 -0.17 47.63
N GLU A 27 6.05 -1.39 48.16
CA GLU A 27 6.01 -2.60 47.34
C GLU A 27 4.63 -2.83 46.71
N ALA A 28 3.56 -2.64 47.47
CA ALA A 28 2.19 -2.71 46.95
C ALA A 28 1.93 -1.67 45.86
N LEU A 29 2.33 -0.41 46.08
CA LEU A 29 2.17 0.66 45.09
C LEU A 29 3.03 0.43 43.84
N LYS A 30 4.29 -0.03 43.99
CA LYS A 30 5.12 -0.37 42.84
C LYS A 30 4.49 -1.48 42.02
N LYS A 31 3.94 -2.51 42.66
CA LYS A 31 3.33 -3.64 41.94
C LYS A 31 2.07 -3.21 41.18
N GLU A 32 1.17 -2.50 41.85
CA GLU A 32 -0.15 -2.15 41.28
C GLU A 32 -0.06 -0.99 40.28
N LEU A 33 0.79 0.01 40.54
CA LEU A 33 0.93 1.15 39.65
C LEU A 33 1.76 0.79 38.41
N ASN A 34 2.81 -0.03 38.53
CA ASN A 34 3.53 -0.52 37.35
C ASN A 34 2.68 -1.45 36.50
N SER A 35 1.82 -2.29 37.09
CA SER A 35 0.93 -3.16 36.33
C SER A 35 -0.10 -2.32 35.54
N TYR A 36 -0.67 -1.30 36.18
CA TYR A 36 -1.60 -0.37 35.53
C TYR A 36 -0.93 0.43 34.40
N VAL A 37 0.24 1.02 34.65
CA VAL A 37 0.99 1.78 33.62
C VAL A 37 1.41 0.89 32.45
N ASN A 38 1.86 -0.35 32.71
CA ASN A 38 2.16 -1.29 31.62
C ASN A 38 0.92 -1.68 30.83
N LEU A 39 -0.21 -1.88 31.50
CA LEU A 39 -1.47 -2.23 30.84
C LEU A 39 -1.97 -1.08 29.95
N GLU A 40 -1.93 0.16 30.45
CA GLU A 40 -2.31 1.33 29.66
C GLU A 40 -1.35 1.53 28.48
N LEU A 41 -0.04 1.40 28.69
CA LEU A 41 0.95 1.46 27.60
C LEU A 41 0.68 0.39 26.52
N LEU A 42 0.32 -0.83 26.94
CA LEU A 42 0.00 -1.92 26.02
C LEU A 42 -1.30 -1.63 25.25
N LYS A 43 -2.33 -1.10 25.91
CA LYS A 43 -3.58 -0.67 25.25
C LYS A 43 -3.31 0.41 24.22
N THR A 44 -2.53 1.44 24.56
CA THR A 44 -2.16 2.51 23.61
C THR A 44 -1.41 1.94 22.41
N LYS A 45 -0.44 1.05 22.62
CA LYS A 45 0.26 0.38 21.51
C LYS A 45 -0.68 -0.44 20.63
N LEU A 46 -1.60 -1.18 21.25
CA LEU A 46 -2.57 -2.01 20.53
C LEU A 46 -3.55 -1.17 19.72
N GLU A 47 -4.03 -0.06 20.28
CA GLU A 47 -4.91 0.89 19.61
C GLU A 47 -4.22 1.54 18.40
N ILE A 48 -2.95 1.92 18.56
CA ILE A 48 -2.13 2.43 17.46
C ILE A 48 -1.99 1.40 16.34
N LEU A 49 -1.64 0.15 16.67
CA LEU A 49 -1.52 -0.94 15.71
C LEU A 49 -2.85 -1.22 15.00
N TYR A 50 -3.94 -1.27 15.75
CA TYR A 50 -5.28 -1.50 15.22
C TYR A 50 -5.70 -0.39 14.24
N ASN A 51 -5.47 0.87 14.60
CA ASN A 51 -5.81 2.01 13.74
C ASN A 51 -4.94 2.03 12.48
N PHE A 52 -3.66 1.68 12.59
CA PHE A 52 -2.78 1.53 11.43
C PHE A 52 -3.29 0.44 10.48
N GLU A 53 -3.57 -0.76 11.00
CA GLU A 53 -4.06 -1.89 10.20
C GLU A 53 -5.43 -1.57 9.55
N LYS A 54 -6.35 -0.97 10.31
CA LYS A 54 -7.67 -0.55 9.83
C LYS A 54 -7.55 0.45 8.67
N ASN A 55 -6.66 1.43 8.79
CA ASN A 55 -6.45 2.43 7.76
C ASN A 55 -5.78 1.84 6.51
N TYR A 56 -4.79 0.95 6.70
CA TYR A 56 -4.19 0.21 5.58
C TYR A 56 -5.24 -0.60 4.82
N LEU A 57 -6.12 -1.31 5.54
CA LEU A 57 -7.22 -2.07 4.94
C LEU A 57 -8.23 -1.17 4.22
N ALA A 58 -8.49 0.03 4.74
CA ALA A 58 -9.37 1.02 4.11
C ALA A 58 -8.78 1.52 2.78
N LEU A 59 -7.48 1.88 2.77
CA LEU A 59 -6.75 2.24 1.56
C LEU A 59 -6.81 1.10 0.53
N VAL A 60 -6.50 -0.14 0.91
CA VAL A 60 -6.58 -1.28 -0.01
C VAL A 60 -7.98 -1.46 -0.59
N LYS A 61 -9.04 -1.21 0.18
CA LYS A 61 -10.43 -1.26 -0.32
C LYS A 61 -10.74 -0.14 -1.29
N GLU A 62 -10.28 1.07 -1.02
CA GLU A 62 -10.48 2.25 -1.87
C GLU A 62 -9.82 2.06 -3.24
N TYR A 63 -8.56 1.62 -3.25
CA TYR A 63 -7.81 1.41 -4.49
C TYR A 63 -8.13 0.09 -5.20
N LYS A 64 -8.97 -0.77 -4.63
CA LYS A 64 -9.34 -2.06 -5.21
C LYS A 64 -9.92 -1.92 -6.62
N GLU A 65 -10.79 -0.92 -6.83
CA GLU A 65 -11.42 -0.71 -8.13
C GLU A 65 -10.44 -0.12 -9.15
N GLU A 66 -9.49 0.70 -8.71
CA GLU A 66 -8.42 1.22 -9.58
C GLU A 66 -7.43 0.12 -9.99
N ILE A 67 -7.08 -0.78 -9.07
CA ILE A 67 -6.26 -1.98 -9.36
C ILE A 67 -6.97 -2.91 -10.35
N LYS A 68 -8.27 -3.13 -10.16
CA LYS A 68 -9.07 -3.91 -11.11
C LYS A 68 -9.13 -3.22 -12.47
N PHE A 69 -9.36 -1.91 -12.51
CA PHE A 69 -9.40 -1.14 -13.75
C PHE A 69 -8.10 -1.28 -14.54
N ALA A 70 -6.94 -1.11 -13.89
CA ALA A 70 -5.63 -1.32 -14.52
C ALA A 70 -5.47 -2.76 -15.03
N SER A 71 -5.90 -3.75 -14.24
CA SER A 71 -5.82 -5.17 -14.62
C SER A 71 -6.69 -5.49 -15.84
N THR A 72 -7.92 -4.99 -15.88
CA THR A 72 -8.84 -5.14 -17.02
C THR A 72 -8.26 -4.49 -18.27
N LEU A 73 -7.72 -3.27 -18.15
CA LEU A 73 -7.14 -2.55 -19.29
C LEU A 73 -5.91 -3.28 -19.86
N GLN A 74 -5.05 -3.85 -19.00
CA GLN A 74 -3.95 -4.70 -19.44
C GLN A 74 -4.43 -6.00 -20.11
N GLU A 75 -5.49 -6.61 -19.58
CA GLU A 75 -6.07 -7.82 -20.17
C GLU A 75 -6.66 -7.55 -21.54
N ASP A 76 -7.40 -6.46 -21.69
CA ASP A 76 -7.99 -6.03 -22.96
C ASP A 76 -6.89 -5.72 -23.99
N LEU A 77 -5.81 -5.05 -23.59
CA LEU A 77 -4.64 -4.81 -24.45
C LEU A 77 -4.00 -6.13 -24.94
N ARG A 78 -3.87 -7.14 -24.05
CA ARG A 78 -3.37 -8.47 -24.43
C ARG A 78 -4.31 -9.17 -25.41
N LYS A 79 -5.63 -9.10 -25.19
CA LYS A 79 -6.64 -9.67 -26.09
C LYS A 79 -6.62 -8.99 -27.45
N GLU A 80 -6.58 -7.67 -27.49
CA GLU A 80 -6.51 -6.87 -28.72
C GLU A 80 -5.24 -7.22 -29.51
N ARG A 81 -4.08 -7.26 -28.84
CA ARG A 81 -2.82 -7.68 -29.46
C ARG A 81 -2.93 -9.08 -30.06
N SER A 82 -3.46 -10.04 -29.31
CA SER A 82 -3.63 -11.41 -29.80
C SER A 82 -4.55 -11.45 -31.02
N LYS A 83 -5.70 -10.77 -30.96
CA LYS A 83 -6.69 -10.72 -32.04
C LYS A 83 -6.10 -10.11 -33.32
N PHE A 84 -5.35 -9.02 -33.19
CA PHE A 84 -4.71 -8.38 -34.34
C PHE A 84 -3.76 -9.33 -35.07
N PHE A 85 -2.87 -10.03 -34.34
CA PHE A 85 -1.90 -10.93 -34.96
C PHE A 85 -2.51 -12.27 -35.43
N SER A 86 -3.55 -12.77 -34.76
CA SER A 86 -4.13 -14.07 -35.09
C SER A 86 -5.20 -14.02 -36.18
N GLU A 87 -5.97 -12.93 -36.23
CA GLU A 87 -7.14 -12.76 -37.10
C GLU A 87 -6.93 -11.61 -38.09
N THR A 88 -6.89 -10.36 -37.60
CA THR A 88 -6.95 -9.16 -38.45
C THR A 88 -5.81 -9.09 -39.47
N LEU A 89 -4.58 -9.42 -39.06
CA LEU A 89 -3.43 -9.40 -39.96
C LEU A 89 -3.58 -10.46 -41.07
N LYS A 90 -4.15 -11.63 -40.76
CA LYS A 90 -4.40 -12.68 -41.75
C LYS A 90 -5.49 -12.27 -42.73
N GLU A 91 -6.57 -11.67 -42.23
CA GLU A 91 -7.66 -11.15 -43.07
C GLU A 91 -7.13 -10.09 -44.04
N VAL A 92 -6.39 -9.10 -43.54
CA VAL A 92 -5.80 -8.04 -44.38
C VAL A 92 -4.83 -8.62 -45.43
N SER A 93 -3.98 -9.57 -45.03
CA SER A 93 -3.08 -10.25 -45.96
C SER A 93 -3.83 -11.05 -47.03
N HIS A 94 -4.96 -11.66 -46.66
CA HIS A 94 -5.80 -12.41 -47.60
C HIS A 94 -6.48 -11.45 -48.59
N THR A 95 -7.09 -10.38 -48.11
CA THR A 95 -7.74 -9.35 -48.94
C THR A 95 -6.76 -8.67 -49.91
N LEU A 96 -5.53 -8.40 -49.48
CA LEU A 96 -4.47 -7.87 -50.35
C LEU A 96 -4.11 -8.83 -51.48
N SER A 97 -4.09 -10.13 -51.18
CA SER A 97 -3.81 -11.19 -52.17
C SER A 97 -4.96 -11.34 -53.17
N GLU A 98 -6.21 -11.29 -52.71
CA GLU A 98 -7.40 -11.36 -53.57
C GLU A 98 -7.54 -10.14 -54.48
N SER A 99 -7.14 -8.96 -53.98
CA SER A 99 -7.21 -7.69 -54.72
C SER A 99 -6.14 -7.55 -55.80
N GLN A 100 -5.32 -8.59 -56.03
CA GLN A 100 -4.23 -8.59 -57.01
C GLN A 100 -3.23 -7.43 -56.84
N VAL A 101 -3.03 -7.00 -55.60
CA VAL A 101 -1.98 -6.00 -55.30
C VAL A 101 -0.62 -6.63 -55.53
N ASP A 102 0.29 -5.87 -56.12
CA ASP A 102 1.67 -6.31 -56.34
C ASP A 102 2.30 -6.78 -55.02
N GLY A 103 2.97 -7.94 -55.05
CA GLY A 103 3.50 -8.58 -53.85
C GLY A 103 4.49 -7.72 -53.06
N ALA A 104 5.26 -6.85 -53.75
CA ALA A 104 6.19 -5.94 -53.07
C ALA A 104 5.44 -4.79 -52.37
N VAL A 105 4.37 -4.29 -52.98
CA VAL A 105 3.51 -3.24 -52.38
C VAL A 105 2.71 -3.79 -51.20
N ALA A 106 2.12 -4.98 -51.36
CA ALA A 106 1.36 -5.65 -50.29
C ALA A 106 2.25 -5.94 -49.07
N SER A 107 3.47 -6.42 -49.29
CA SER A 107 4.43 -6.69 -48.21
C SER A 107 4.79 -5.42 -47.45
N LYS A 108 5.05 -4.31 -48.17
CA LYS A 108 5.37 -3.02 -47.56
C LYS A 108 4.21 -2.45 -46.74
N TRP A 109 2.98 -2.55 -47.24
CA TRP A 109 1.80 -2.08 -46.49
C TRP A 109 1.53 -2.93 -45.25
N LEU A 110 1.73 -4.25 -45.33
CA LEU A 110 1.63 -5.13 -44.16
C LEU A 110 2.69 -4.80 -43.11
N GLU A 111 3.93 -4.54 -43.55
CA GLU A 111 5.01 -4.11 -42.66
C GLU A 111 4.66 -2.80 -41.96
N GLU A 112 4.27 -1.77 -42.72
CA GLU A 112 3.88 -0.46 -42.16
C GLU A 112 2.66 -0.57 -41.22
N LEU A 113 1.69 -1.43 -41.53
CA LEU A 113 0.53 -1.68 -40.68
C LEU A 113 0.93 -2.33 -39.35
N VAL A 114 1.74 -3.38 -39.41
CA VAL A 114 2.25 -4.06 -38.20
C VAL A 114 3.05 -3.08 -37.35
N ASP A 115 3.91 -2.29 -37.98
CA ASP A 115 4.77 -1.32 -37.29
C ASP A 115 3.95 -0.22 -36.60
N SER A 116 2.98 0.35 -37.31
CA SER A 116 2.09 1.39 -36.79
C SER A 116 1.23 0.87 -35.64
N TYR A 117 0.63 -0.30 -35.82
CA TYR A 117 -0.24 -0.89 -34.82
C TYR A 117 0.55 -1.33 -33.57
N THR A 118 1.74 -1.90 -33.75
CA THR A 118 2.64 -2.25 -32.64
C THR A 118 3.04 -1.01 -31.85
N LYS A 119 3.43 0.08 -32.52
CA LYS A 119 3.74 1.36 -31.83
C LYS A 119 2.56 1.90 -31.05
N SER A 120 1.35 1.82 -31.61
CA SER A 120 0.14 2.26 -30.92
C SER A 120 -0.16 1.40 -29.68
N LEU A 121 -0.02 0.08 -29.76
CA LEU A 121 -0.22 -0.82 -28.63
C LEU A 121 0.85 -0.63 -27.55
N ASP A 122 2.11 -0.45 -27.95
CA ASP A 122 3.21 -0.23 -27.01
C ASP A 122 3.07 1.12 -26.28
N LEU A 123 2.58 2.15 -26.97
CA LEU A 123 2.23 3.43 -26.34
C LEU A 123 1.13 3.25 -25.30
N SER A 124 0.04 2.56 -25.67
CA SER A 124 -1.05 2.25 -24.73
C SER A 124 -0.55 1.43 -23.55
N SER A 125 0.31 0.43 -23.75
CA SER A 125 0.94 -0.35 -22.67
C SER A 125 1.74 0.55 -21.72
N SER A 126 2.54 1.46 -22.28
CA SER A 126 3.37 2.38 -21.51
C SER A 126 2.55 3.32 -20.64
N LEU A 127 1.44 3.86 -21.16
CA LEU A 127 0.52 4.70 -20.38
C LEU A 127 -0.11 3.95 -19.21
N ILE A 128 -0.50 2.68 -19.43
CA ILE A 128 -1.11 1.85 -18.39
C ILE A 128 -0.10 1.53 -17.29
N GLU A 129 1.14 1.24 -17.66
CA GLU A 129 2.23 1.01 -16.71
C GLU A 129 2.53 2.26 -15.88
N GLU A 130 2.65 3.43 -16.53
CA GLU A 130 2.86 4.71 -15.85
C GLU A 130 1.73 5.00 -14.84
N HIS A 131 0.48 4.90 -15.27
CA HIS A 131 -0.68 5.08 -14.40
C HIS A 131 -0.65 4.12 -13.20
N THR A 132 -0.32 2.85 -13.43
CA THR A 132 -0.26 1.83 -12.37
C THR A 132 0.83 2.16 -11.35
N LEU A 133 2.01 2.58 -11.81
CA LEU A 133 3.11 3.00 -10.94
C LEU A 133 2.76 4.24 -10.11
N ASP A 134 2.08 5.21 -10.72
CA ASP A 134 1.61 6.41 -10.05
C ASP A 134 0.57 6.09 -8.97
N THR A 135 -0.42 5.23 -9.27
CA THR A 135 -1.41 4.78 -8.28
C THR A 135 -0.72 4.08 -7.10
N ILE A 136 0.24 3.17 -7.36
CA ILE A 136 1.03 2.52 -6.31
C ILE A 136 1.83 3.55 -5.50
N GLY A 137 2.40 4.55 -6.17
CA GLY A 137 3.11 5.67 -5.55
C GLY A 137 2.23 6.45 -4.58
N LYS A 138 0.99 6.78 -4.99
CA LYS A 138 -0.01 7.46 -4.15
C LYS A 138 -0.40 6.62 -2.94
N ILE A 139 -0.76 5.34 -3.13
CA ILE A 139 -1.07 4.41 -2.05
C ILE A 139 0.05 4.38 -0.99
N ARG A 140 1.30 4.26 -1.46
CA ARG A 140 2.46 4.20 -0.57
C ARG A 140 2.72 5.51 0.15
N SER A 141 2.48 6.64 -0.51
CA SER A 141 2.62 7.97 0.09
C SER A 141 1.58 8.19 1.19
N GLU A 142 0.30 7.87 0.92
CA GLU A 142 -0.80 7.99 1.88
C GLU A 142 -0.62 7.05 3.08
N ALA A 143 -0.17 5.82 2.85
CA ALA A 143 0.16 4.89 3.92
C ALA A 143 1.33 5.39 4.80
N LYS A 144 2.30 6.11 4.23
CA LYS A 144 3.44 6.68 4.97
C LYS A 144 3.07 7.93 5.76
N SER A 145 2.23 8.81 5.21
CA SER A 145 1.77 10.03 5.88
C SER A 145 0.94 9.73 7.13
N ASN A 146 0.27 8.58 7.16
CA ASN A 146 -0.47 8.09 8.33
C ASN A 146 0.36 7.17 9.25
N LYS A 147 1.69 7.20 9.18
CA LYS A 147 2.51 6.50 10.17
C LYS A 147 2.19 7.05 11.57
N PRO A 148 1.85 6.19 12.54
CA PRO A 148 1.62 6.66 13.89
C PRO A 148 2.93 7.20 14.47
N THR A 149 2.98 8.52 14.66
CA THR A 149 4.04 9.16 15.42
C THR A 149 3.88 8.74 16.87
N ILE A 150 4.80 7.93 17.37
CA ILE A 150 4.89 7.65 18.80
C ILE A 150 5.48 8.91 19.44
N THR A 151 4.65 9.93 19.68
CA THR A 151 4.98 10.89 20.73
C THR A 151 4.77 10.14 22.04
N VAL A 152 5.88 9.68 22.61
CA VAL A 152 5.92 9.31 24.02
C VAL A 152 5.72 10.60 24.82
N SER A 153 4.49 11.10 24.86
CA SER A 153 4.08 12.13 25.81
C SER A 153 3.81 11.42 27.14
N GLY A 154 4.91 11.01 27.78
CA GLY A 154 4.98 10.92 29.23
C GLY A 154 5.49 12.27 29.72
N SER A 155 4.58 13.10 30.25
CA SER A 155 4.89 14.31 31.01
C SER A 155 4.54 14.07 32.46
#